data_AF-A0A7W0KQ97-F1
#
_entry.id   AF-A0A7W0KQ97-F1
#
_cell.length_a   1.000
_cell.length_b   1.000
_cell.length_c   1.000
_cell.angle_alpha   90.00
_cell.angle_beta   90.00
_cell.angle_gamma   90.00
#
_symmetry.space_group_name_H-M   'P 1'
#
loop_
_entity.id
_entity.type
_entity.pdbx_description
1 polymer ?
#
loop_
_entity_poly.entity_id
_entity_poly.type
_entity_poly.pdbx_seq_one_letter_code
_entity_poly.pdbx_strand_id
1 'polypeptide(L)'
;MTDDDARTGPGDAVSNPVAGPMEGQAVIRLDAIGTAVFVAVTVLAAVGEGDAADLVNLVVSGVLFLGGCAAFAVGFARAAGRSRTEIIDLAGLFYLTGSAPKEPRRLLLGLWFAQIVVAAASVAVVQPPFGVMAPVWGIGLLTVWGARHGTFPPRPVEDRLGRRSAPQ
;
A
#
# COMPACT_ATOMS: atom_id res chain seq x y z
N MET A 1 28.99 -37.47 -35.03
CA MET A 1 28.09 -38.19 -34.12
C MET A 1 28.70 -38.04 -32.73
N THR A 2 28.37 -37.04 -31.94
CA THR A 2 27.05 -36.39 -31.72
C THR A 2 27.20 -34.89 -31.47
N ASP A 3 26.29 -34.10 -32.05
CA ASP A 3 25.82 -32.79 -31.56
C ASP A 3 25.24 -32.91 -30.14
N ASP A 4 25.38 -31.84 -29.35
CA ASP A 4 24.35 -31.21 -28.49
C ASP A 4 25.07 -30.00 -27.81
N ASP A 5 25.21 -28.86 -28.47
CA ASP A 5 24.20 -27.86 -28.81
C ASP A 5 23.50 -27.22 -27.59
N ALA A 6 23.31 -25.91 -27.74
CA ALA A 6 23.02 -24.94 -26.70
C ALA A 6 21.74 -25.20 -25.89
N ARG A 7 21.84 -25.02 -24.57
CA ARG A 7 20.72 -24.51 -23.74
C ARG A 7 21.18 -23.50 -22.70
N THR A 8 21.82 -22.42 -23.16
CA THR A 8 21.63 -21.11 -22.52
C THR A 8 20.23 -20.64 -22.91
N GLY A 9 19.22 -21.01 -22.12
CA GLY A 9 17.86 -20.56 -22.34
C GLY A 9 17.77 -19.04 -22.20
N PRO A 10 17.02 -18.33 -23.07
CA PRO A 10 16.71 -16.92 -22.90
C PRO A 10 15.67 -16.80 -21.80
N GLY A 11 16.13 -16.75 -20.54
CA GLY A 11 15.24 -16.86 -19.39
C GLY A 11 15.82 -16.35 -18.08
N ASP A 12 16.93 -15.59 -18.13
CA ASP A 12 17.31 -14.70 -17.04
C ASP A 12 16.26 -13.60 -16.99
N ALA A 13 15.07 -13.96 -16.50
CA ALA A 13 14.00 -13.06 -16.20
C ALA A 13 14.64 -11.94 -15.38
N VAL A 14 14.60 -10.74 -15.95
CA VAL A 14 15.10 -9.51 -15.35
C VAL A 14 14.48 -9.42 -13.96
N SER A 15 15.18 -9.96 -12.96
CA SER A 15 14.77 -9.88 -11.58
C SER A 15 15.06 -8.44 -11.21
N ASN A 16 14.06 -7.57 -11.38
CA ASN A 16 14.15 -6.22 -10.87
C ASN A 16 14.55 -6.35 -9.40
N PRO A 17 15.69 -5.77 -8.98
CA PRO A 17 16.13 -5.89 -7.60
C PRO A 17 15.01 -5.37 -6.72
N VAL A 18 14.56 -6.23 -5.81
CA VAL A 18 13.61 -5.86 -4.78
C VAL A 18 14.20 -4.65 -4.03
N ALA A 19 13.40 -3.59 -3.90
CA ALA A 19 13.78 -2.34 -3.25
C ALA A 19 14.64 -2.57 -1.99
N GLY A 20 15.71 -1.79 -1.84
CA GLY A 20 16.69 -1.98 -0.76
C GLY A 20 16.08 -1.81 0.64
N PRO A 21 16.68 -2.35 1.71
CA PRO A 21 16.11 -2.35 3.07
C PRO A 21 15.71 -0.97 3.64
N MET A 22 16.26 0.11 3.07
CA MET A 22 16.01 1.49 3.48
C MET A 22 14.93 2.19 2.64
N GLU A 23 14.53 1.64 1.51
CA GLU A 23 13.56 2.26 0.61
C GLU A 23 12.13 2.11 1.16
N GLY A 24 11.43 3.24 1.23
CA GLY A 24 10.07 3.29 1.79
C GLY A 24 9.98 3.26 3.33
N GLN A 25 11.12 3.26 4.04
CA GLN A 25 11.15 3.33 5.51
C GLN A 25 10.43 4.58 6.07
N ALA A 26 10.48 5.69 5.33
CA ALA A 26 9.78 6.91 5.70
C ALA A 26 8.25 6.72 5.73
N VAL A 27 7.69 5.96 4.78
CA VAL A 27 6.25 5.69 4.73
C VAL A 27 5.83 4.75 5.88
N ILE A 28 6.66 3.74 6.19
CA ILE A 28 6.43 2.84 7.32
C ILE A 28 6.45 3.62 8.64
N ARG A 29 7.45 4.49 8.84
CA ARG A 29 7.53 5.34 10.04
C ARG A 29 6.33 6.28 10.15
N LEU A 30 5.92 6.88 9.04
CA LEU A 30 4.76 7.75 8.98
C LEU A 30 3.47 7.01 9.35
N ASP A 31 3.30 5.78 8.85
CA ASP A 31 2.17 4.92 9.21
C ASP A 31 2.19 4.52 10.69
N ALA A 32 3.37 4.17 11.22
CA ALA A 32 3.54 3.84 12.63
C ALA A 32 3.23 5.02 13.55
N ILE A 33 3.69 6.22 13.22
CA ILE A 33 3.39 7.46 13.96
C ILE A 33 1.89 7.74 13.91
N GLY A 34 1.27 7.71 12.73
CA GLY A 34 -0.18 7.92 12.59
C GLY A 34 -0.99 6.91 13.39
N THR A 35 -0.59 5.64 13.38
CA THR A 35 -1.22 4.57 14.17
C THR A 35 -1.07 4.81 15.67
N ALA A 36 0.13 5.16 16.14
CA ALA A 36 0.39 5.41 17.55
C ALA A 36 -0.41 6.62 18.06
N VAL A 37 -0.45 7.70 17.28
CA VAL A 37 -1.26 8.90 17.58
C VAL A 37 -2.75 8.55 17.61
N PHE A 38 -3.24 7.79 16.64
CA PHE A 38 -4.63 7.32 16.60
C PHE A 38 -5.01 6.49 17.83
N VAL A 39 -4.17 5.54 18.22
CA VAL A 39 -4.38 4.72 19.43
C VAL A 39 -4.43 5.63 20.66
N ALA A 40 -3.47 6.55 20.80
CA ALA A 40 -3.39 7.44 21.96
C ALA A 40 -4.64 8.31 22.11
N VAL A 41 -5.11 8.95 21.03
CA VAL A 41 -6.32 9.79 21.09
C VAL A 41 -7.61 8.99 21.24
N THR A 42 -7.63 7.72 20.78
CA THR A 42 -8.78 6.83 21.00
C THR A 42 -8.85 6.39 22.45
N VAL A 43 -7.72 6.03 23.06
CA VAL A 43 -7.65 5.72 24.49
C VAL A 43 -8.04 6.94 25.32
N LEU A 44 -7.52 8.12 24.98
CA LEU A 44 -7.86 9.37 25.67
C LEU A 44 -9.36 9.66 25.62
N ALA A 45 -10.01 9.48 24.47
CA ALA A 45 -11.46 9.66 24.33
C ALA A 45 -12.28 8.56 25.01
N ALA A 46 -11.74 7.35 25.15
CA ALA A 46 -12.42 6.24 25.82
C ALA A 46 -12.42 6.35 27.35
N VAL A 47 -11.38 6.95 27.94
CA VAL A 47 -11.22 7.07 29.41
C VAL A 47 -11.46 8.47 29.94
N GLY A 48 -11.38 9.48 29.08
CA GLY A 48 -11.57 10.88 29.44
C GLY A 48 -13.04 11.23 29.49
N GLU A 49 -13.42 12.02 30.49
CA GLU A 49 -14.74 12.63 30.56
C GLU A 49 -14.64 14.08 30.04
N GLY A 50 -15.22 14.36 28.86
CA GLY A 50 -15.46 15.73 28.39
C GLY A 50 -15.15 16.02 26.92
N ASP A 51 -15.81 17.07 26.40
CA ASP A 51 -15.82 17.49 25.00
C ASP A 51 -14.43 17.73 24.38
N ALA A 52 -13.42 18.04 25.20
CA ALA A 52 -12.07 18.28 24.72
C ALA A 52 -11.41 16.99 24.17
N ALA A 53 -11.62 15.85 24.82
CA ALA A 53 -11.06 14.57 24.36
C ALA A 53 -11.72 14.14 23.04
N ASP A 54 -13.03 14.34 22.92
CA ASP A 54 -13.80 14.06 21.71
C ASP A 54 -13.37 14.98 20.55
N LEU A 55 -13.15 16.27 20.82
CA LEU A 55 -12.65 17.20 19.82
C LEU A 55 -11.26 16.81 19.31
N VAL A 56 -10.36 16.41 20.22
CA VAL A 56 -9.03 15.92 19.83
C VAL A 56 -9.14 14.66 18.99
N ASN A 57 -9.99 13.71 19.38
CA ASN A 57 -10.22 12.49 18.62
C ASN A 57 -10.78 12.79 17.21
N LEU A 58 -11.75 13.69 17.12
CA LEU A 58 -12.33 14.16 15.87
C LEU A 58 -11.26 14.77 14.95
N VAL A 59 -10.49 15.74 15.46
CA VAL A 59 -9.48 16.46 14.67
C VAL A 59 -8.43 15.48 14.15
N VAL A 60 -7.91 14.60 15.01
CA VAL A 60 -6.89 13.63 14.62
C VAL A 60 -7.44 12.61 13.64
N SER A 61 -8.60 12.02 13.89
CA SER A 61 -9.23 11.05 12.99
C SER A 61 -9.56 11.69 11.64
N GLY A 62 -10.02 12.93 11.62
CA GLY A 62 -10.27 13.71 10.41
C GLY A 62 -9.00 14.00 9.62
N VAL A 63 -7.90 14.37 10.29
CA VAL A 63 -6.60 14.58 9.64
C VAL A 63 -6.06 13.29 9.04
N LEU A 64 -6.14 12.16 9.76
CA LEU A 64 -5.73 10.85 9.26
C LEU A 64 -6.59 10.41 8.07
N PHE A 65 -7.89 10.65 8.12
CA PHE A 65 -8.81 10.37 7.02
C PHE A 65 -8.50 11.19 5.77
N LEU A 66 -8.42 12.52 5.88
CA LEU A 66 -8.13 13.41 4.76
C LEU A 66 -6.71 13.18 4.21
N GLY A 67 -5.74 12.98 5.09
CA GLY A 67 -4.37 12.61 4.73
C GLY A 67 -4.30 11.27 4.01
N GLY A 68 -5.07 10.28 4.47
CA GLY A 68 -5.22 8.97 3.84
C GLY A 68 -5.84 9.07 2.44
N CYS A 69 -6.91 9.85 2.28
CA CYS A 69 -7.52 10.14 0.98
C CYS A 69 -6.52 10.78 0.00
N ALA A 70 -5.77 11.79 0.46
CA ALA A 70 -4.74 12.43 -0.36
C ALA A 70 -3.62 11.45 -0.73
N ALA A 71 -3.14 10.65 0.23
CA ALA A 71 -2.14 9.62 -0.01
C ALA A 71 -2.63 8.58 -1.01
N PHE A 72 -3.86 8.09 -0.85
CA PHE A 72 -4.49 7.15 -1.77
C PHE A 72 -4.56 7.72 -3.18
N ALA A 73 -5.09 8.93 -3.36
CA ALA A 73 -5.20 9.58 -4.68
C ALA A 73 -3.83 9.73 -5.35
N VAL A 74 -2.84 10.18 -4.58
CA VAL A 74 -1.46 10.38 -5.04
C VAL A 74 -0.77 9.06 -5.39
N GLY A 75 -0.96 8.01 -4.58
CA GLY A 75 -0.44 6.67 -4.84
C GLY A 75 -1.08 6.07 -6.08
N PHE A 76 -2.41 6.15 -6.18
CA PHE A 76 -3.17 5.64 -7.30
C PHE A 76 -2.82 6.34 -8.61
N ALA A 77 -2.70 7.67 -8.61
CA ALA A 77 -2.29 8.43 -9.79
C ALA A 77 -0.90 8.01 -10.30
N ARG A 78 0.04 7.73 -9.38
CA ARG A 78 1.36 7.19 -9.75
C ARG A 78 1.26 5.78 -10.32
N ALA A 79 0.48 4.91 -9.70
CA ALA A 79 0.25 3.56 -10.18
C ALA A 79 -0.37 3.56 -11.59
N ALA A 80 -1.34 4.45 -11.84
CA ALA A 80 -1.95 4.65 -13.16
C ALA A 80 -0.95 5.19 -14.21
N GLY A 81 0.04 5.99 -13.79
CA GLY A 81 1.14 6.39 -14.66
C GLY A 81 2.02 5.19 -15.05
N ARG A 82 2.37 4.35 -14.07
CA ARG A 82 3.19 3.14 -14.25
C ARG A 82 2.48 2.04 -15.03
N SER A 83 1.15 1.95 -14.96
CA SER A 83 0.38 0.91 -15.66
C SER A 83 0.49 0.96 -17.19
N ARG A 84 1.01 2.07 -17.74
CA ARG A 84 1.33 2.22 -19.16
C ARG A 84 2.49 1.32 -19.60
N THR A 85 3.43 1.04 -18.70
CA THR A 85 4.65 0.26 -18.97
C THR A 85 4.71 -1.03 -18.15
N GLU A 86 3.92 -1.16 -17.10
CA GLU A 86 3.91 -2.29 -16.18
C GLU A 86 2.50 -2.89 -16.02
N ILE A 87 2.43 -4.15 -15.62
CA ILE A 87 1.19 -4.82 -15.21
C ILE A 87 1.00 -4.58 -13.72
N ILE A 88 0.25 -3.53 -13.37
CA ILE A 88 -0.11 -3.21 -11.99
C ILE A 88 -1.37 -4.00 -11.61
N ASP A 89 -1.23 -5.00 -10.75
CA ASP A 89 -2.36 -5.72 -10.18
C ASP A 89 -2.80 -5.12 -8.84
N LEU A 90 -4.07 -5.34 -8.49
CA LEU A 90 -4.68 -4.77 -7.29
C LEU A 90 -4.06 -5.33 -6.01
N ALA A 91 -3.69 -6.62 -6.01
CA ALA A 91 -3.15 -7.28 -4.83
C ALA A 91 -1.71 -6.82 -4.53
N GLY A 92 -0.92 -6.61 -5.58
CA GLY A 92 0.41 -6.00 -5.50
C GLY A 92 0.35 -4.52 -5.12
N LEU A 93 -0.65 -3.76 -5.58
CA LEU A 93 -0.73 -2.34 -5.25
C LEU A 93 -1.22 -2.08 -3.83
N PHE A 94 -2.31 -2.74 -3.40
CA PHE A 94 -2.98 -2.41 -2.13
C PHE A 94 -2.62 -3.34 -0.97
N TYR A 95 -2.18 -4.57 -1.26
CA TYR A 95 -1.77 -5.55 -0.25
C TYR A 95 -0.29 -5.95 -0.35
N LEU A 96 0.45 -5.29 -1.25
CA LEU A 96 1.87 -5.49 -1.48
C LEU A 96 2.24 -6.95 -1.81
N THR A 97 1.28 -7.72 -2.33
CA THR A 97 1.43 -9.15 -2.58
C THR A 97 2.26 -9.36 -3.84
N GLY A 98 3.43 -9.97 -3.70
CA GLY A 98 4.36 -10.18 -4.81
C GLY A 98 5.11 -8.94 -5.28
N SER A 99 4.71 -7.73 -4.86
CA SER A 99 5.34 -6.47 -5.26
C SER A 99 6.37 -5.93 -4.26
N ALA A 100 6.38 -6.43 -3.03
CA ALA A 100 7.23 -5.95 -1.93
C ALA A 100 7.99 -7.07 -1.22
N PRO A 101 9.16 -6.78 -0.60
CA PRO A 101 9.77 -7.70 0.35
C PRO A 101 8.87 -7.94 1.55
N LYS A 102 9.08 -9.09 2.22
CA LYS A 102 8.22 -9.58 3.31
C LYS A 102 8.09 -8.59 4.47
N GLU A 103 9.16 -7.86 4.79
CA GLU A 103 9.22 -6.98 5.96
C GLU A 103 8.35 -5.72 5.81
N PRO A 104 8.52 -4.85 4.78
CA PRO A 104 7.62 -3.71 4.56
C PRO A 104 6.15 -4.13 4.46
N ARG A 105 5.87 -5.24 3.75
CA ARG A 105 4.53 -5.79 3.64
C ARG A 105 3.94 -6.13 5.00
N ARG A 106 4.69 -6.87 5.84
CA ARG A 106 4.22 -7.27 7.17
C ARG A 106 3.99 -6.06 8.08
N LEU A 107 4.87 -5.06 8.03
CA LEU A 107 4.77 -3.86 8.86
C LEU A 107 3.56 -3.00 8.47
N LEU A 108 3.42 -2.63 7.19
CA LEU A 108 2.31 -1.79 6.74
C LEU A 108 0.95 -2.49 6.87
N LEU A 109 0.86 -3.78 6.51
CA LEU A 109 -0.39 -4.53 6.74
C LEU A 109 -0.68 -4.69 8.23
N GLY A 110 0.34 -4.95 9.05
CA GLY A 110 0.17 -5.07 10.50
C GLY A 110 -0.36 -3.78 11.14
N LEU A 111 0.18 -2.63 10.75
CA LEU A 111 -0.28 -1.31 11.19
C LEU A 111 -1.70 -1.02 10.72
N TRP A 112 -2.01 -1.30 9.44
CA TRP A 112 -3.36 -1.10 8.92
C TRP A 112 -4.40 -1.99 9.60
N PHE A 113 -4.09 -3.26 9.85
CA PHE A 113 -4.96 -4.14 10.64
C PHE A 113 -5.11 -3.65 12.09
N ALA A 114 -4.04 -3.15 12.71
CA ALA A 114 -4.14 -2.55 14.03
C ALA A 114 -5.07 -1.33 14.04
N GLN A 115 -5.00 -0.45 13.02
CA GLN A 115 -5.94 0.67 12.86
C GLN A 115 -7.38 0.18 12.74
N ILE A 116 -7.66 -0.86 11.93
CA ILE A 116 -9.01 -1.45 11.80
C ILE A 116 -9.52 -1.97 13.15
N VAL A 117 -8.70 -2.69 13.91
CA VAL A 117 -9.07 -3.23 15.22
C VAL A 117 -9.40 -2.11 16.21
N VAL A 118 -8.56 -1.08 16.26
CA VAL A 118 -8.75 0.07 17.17
C VAL A 118 -9.99 0.87 16.76
N ALA A 119 -10.19 1.10 15.46
CA ALA A 119 -11.39 1.73 14.92
C ALA A 119 -12.66 0.96 15.29
N ALA A 120 -12.67 -0.36 15.10
CA ALA A 120 -13.79 -1.21 15.46
C ALA A 120 -14.07 -1.19 16.97
N ALA A 121 -13.01 -1.26 17.80
CA ALA A 121 -13.15 -1.17 19.25
C ALA A 121 -13.71 0.19 19.70
N SER A 122 -13.30 1.28 19.03
CA SER A 122 -13.77 2.63 19.37
C SER A 122 -15.28 2.78 19.30
N VAL A 123 -15.97 2.03 18.41
CA VAL A 123 -17.43 2.07 18.29
C VAL A 123 -18.13 1.67 19.58
N ALA A 124 -17.54 0.77 20.37
CA ALA A 124 -18.13 0.28 21.60
C ALA A 124 -17.84 1.18 22.82
N VAL A 125 -16.78 2.01 22.77
CA VAL A 125 -16.25 2.68 23.96
C VAL A 125 -16.07 4.20 23.81
N VAL A 126 -16.22 4.76 22.62
CA VAL A 126 -16.10 6.20 22.33
C VAL A 126 -17.39 6.69 21.67
N GLN A 127 -17.93 7.82 22.14
CA GLN A 127 -19.16 8.42 21.62
C GLN A 127 -18.98 9.92 21.40
N PRO A 128 -19.02 10.43 20.16
CA PRO A 128 -19.20 9.71 18.89
C PRO A 128 -17.92 9.00 18.39
N PRO A 129 -18.04 7.90 17.63
CA PRO A 129 -16.90 7.06 17.25
C PRO A 129 -16.18 7.58 16.00
N PHE A 130 -15.62 8.80 16.03
CA PHE A 130 -14.92 9.39 14.88
C PHE A 130 -13.70 8.58 14.42
N GLY A 131 -13.12 7.77 15.30
CA GLY A 131 -11.99 6.88 15.01
C GLY A 131 -12.22 5.88 13.86
N VAL A 132 -13.47 5.60 13.48
CA VAL A 132 -13.79 4.72 12.34
C VAL A 132 -13.24 5.20 11.00
N MET A 133 -12.91 6.49 10.89
CA MET A 133 -12.36 7.09 9.68
C MET A 133 -10.85 6.87 9.53
N ALA A 134 -10.14 6.65 10.63
CA ALA A 134 -8.68 6.59 10.67
C ALA A 134 -8.04 5.51 9.75
N PRO A 135 -8.63 4.30 9.55
CA PRO A 135 -8.02 3.25 8.72
C PRO A 135 -7.78 3.63 7.24
N VAL A 136 -8.38 4.73 6.76
CA VAL A 136 -8.10 5.26 5.41
C VAL A 136 -6.64 5.75 5.29
N TRP A 137 -6.02 6.13 6.40
CA TRP A 137 -4.60 6.46 6.47
C TRP A 137 -3.71 5.29 6.05
N GLY A 138 -3.87 4.13 6.70
CA GLY A 138 -3.03 2.96 6.43
C GLY A 138 -3.15 2.45 4.99
N ILE A 139 -4.38 2.37 4.44
CA ILE A 139 -4.56 1.96 3.04
C ILE A 139 -4.01 3.01 2.05
N GLY A 140 -4.13 4.30 2.38
CA GLY A 140 -3.53 5.37 1.58
C GLY A 140 -2.01 5.25 1.52
N LEU A 141 -1.35 5.02 2.67
CA LEU A 141 0.10 4.83 2.74
C LEU A 141 0.57 3.52 2.11
N LEU A 142 -0.18 2.41 2.25
CA LEU A 142 0.04 1.17 1.50
C LEU A 142 0.09 1.44 -0.02
N THR A 143 -0.88 2.21 -0.51
CA THR A 143 -0.98 2.57 -1.94
C THR A 143 0.21 3.43 -2.39
N VAL A 144 0.62 4.41 -1.57
CA VAL A 144 1.81 5.24 -1.87
C VAL A 144 3.07 4.40 -1.89
N TRP A 145 3.25 3.51 -0.91
CA TRP A 145 4.42 2.63 -0.86
C TRP A 145 4.44 1.70 -2.07
N GLY A 146 3.33 1.02 -2.36
CA GLY A 146 3.21 0.11 -3.51
C GLY A 146 3.47 0.81 -4.84
N ALA A 147 2.92 2.01 -5.02
CA ALA A 147 3.14 2.79 -6.24
C ALA A 147 4.57 3.31 -6.40
N ARG A 148 5.32 3.56 -5.31
CA ARG A 148 6.70 4.11 -5.37
C ARG A 148 7.78 3.04 -5.36
N HIS A 149 7.60 2.01 -4.56
CA HIS A 149 8.64 1.02 -4.24
C HIS A 149 8.25 -0.40 -4.68
N GLY A 150 6.97 -0.62 -5.03
CA GLY A 150 6.51 -1.91 -5.52
C GLY A 150 7.15 -2.25 -6.86
N THR A 151 7.59 -3.49 -6.98
CA THR A 151 8.10 -4.08 -8.23
C THR A 151 6.95 -4.79 -8.96
N PHE A 152 6.80 -4.50 -10.25
CA PHE A 152 5.75 -5.07 -11.08
C PHE A 152 6.33 -5.58 -12.40
N PRO A 153 5.74 -6.64 -12.99
CA PRO A 153 6.19 -7.14 -14.29
C PRO A 153 6.03 -6.10 -15.41
N PRO A 154 6.94 -6.06 -16.39
CA PRO A 154 6.79 -5.20 -17.55
C PRO A 154 5.57 -5.62 -18.39
N ARG A 155 4.91 -4.65 -19.01
CA ARG A 155 3.82 -4.90 -19.94
C ARG A 155 4.40 -5.44 -21.26
N PRO A 156 3.90 -6.57 -21.78
CA PRO A 156 4.31 -7.06 -23.10
C PRO A 156 4.09 -6.01 -24.18
N VAL A 157 5.11 -5.74 -24.99
CA VAL A 157 4.94 -4.99 -26.24
C VAL A 157 4.26 -5.95 -27.21
N GLU A 158 2.98 -5.74 -27.44
CA GLU A 158 2.23 -6.54 -28.40
C GLU A 158 2.77 -6.25 -29.80
N ASP A 159 3.57 -7.17 -30.32
CA ASP A 159 4.19 -7.05 -31.63
C ASP A 159 3.08 -7.19 -32.70
N ARG A 160 2.47 -6.04 -33.03
CA ARG A 160 1.36 -5.90 -33.97
C ARG A 160 1.76 -6.27 -35.42
N LEU A 161 2.98 -6.78 -35.62
CA LEU A 161 3.54 -7.19 -36.91
C LEU A 161 3.40 -8.69 -37.19
N GLY A 162 3.04 -9.54 -36.22
CA GLY A 162 2.93 -11.00 -36.42
C GLY A 162 1.61 -11.51 -37.04
N ARG A 163 0.58 -10.67 -37.19
CA ARG A 163 -0.78 -11.09 -37.62
C ARG A 163 -1.17 -10.68 -39.04
N ARG A 164 -0.21 -10.33 -39.90
CA ARG A 164 -0.46 -9.97 -41.31
C ARG A 164 0.09 -10.96 -42.35
N SER A 165 0.56 -12.13 -41.94
CA SER A 165 1.14 -13.12 -42.87
C SER A 165 0.51 -14.50 -42.73
N ALA A 166 -0.78 -14.60 -43.02
CA ALA A 166 -1.38 -15.86 -43.44
C ALA A 166 -2.46 -15.57 -44.51
N PRO A 167 -2.07 -15.38 -45.78
CA PRO A 167 -3.01 -15.56 -46.88
C PRO A 167 -3.41 -17.05 -46.96
N GLN A 168 -4.72 -17.30 -46.93
CA GLN A 168 -5.33 -18.56 -47.39
C GLN A 168 -5.48 -18.51 -48.91
#